data_AF-A0A3P3XLQ6-F1
#
_entry.id   AF-A0A3P3XLQ6-F1
#
_cell.length_a   1.000
_cell.length_b   1.000
_cell.length_c   1.000
_cell.angle_alpha   90.00
_cell.angle_beta   90.00
_cell.angle_gamma   90.00
#
_symmetry.space_group_name_H-M   'P 1'
#
loop_
_entity.id
_entity.type
_entity.pdbx_description
1 polymer ?
#
loop_
_entity_poly.entity_id
_entity_poly.type
_entity_poly.pdbx_seq_one_letter_code
_entity_poly.pdbx_strand_id
1 'polypeptide(L)'
;MDSNRYYLTTYGIDGNPLVEVDFSIIDQIKKSMNILAIIRTIEEQYDIVVGNYKELLKEIFEVTIDNNLYSPSDIIFLHEFSRKINIRLLNFLNSAKMYQDHLHASLLKIDNTKGRSYIQRVGQLKKQNISICILEALRNHIQHYGIPTFTSEGTKRITRNTEDIIVHYLLIIIEVEYFKKDKKVRDTIPKEILSQNIELNSHIKEYFSYLSNEIEEVRQLFIEEYSSSTILIDRMIEMYSKVYPEIMEKWQKILCIIRNEENSYMVEFNRNNIDLIEKLRSRNKKGINLINRFFTDFDTLALNRL
;
A
#
# COMPACT_ATOMS: atom_id res chain seq x y z
N MET A 1 -45.44 5.70 -22.43
CA MET A 1 -44.45 4.90 -21.68
C MET A 1 -43.17 5.08 -22.45
N ASP A 2 -42.45 6.14 -22.11
CA ASP A 2 -41.34 6.62 -22.93
C ASP A 2 -40.20 5.63 -22.85
N SER A 3 -39.84 5.10 -24.01
CA SER A 3 -38.90 3.99 -24.12
C SER A 3 -37.50 4.57 -24.00
N ASN A 4 -36.95 4.61 -22.78
CA ASN A 4 -35.55 4.96 -22.57
C ASN A 4 -34.67 4.08 -23.47
N ARG A 5 -33.86 4.71 -24.32
CA ARG A 5 -32.88 4.02 -25.17
C ARG A 5 -31.46 4.29 -24.66
N TYR A 6 -30.63 3.26 -24.70
CA TYR A 6 -29.27 3.32 -24.15
C TYR A 6 -28.27 3.02 -25.25
N TYR A 7 -27.19 3.78 -25.29
CA TYR A 7 -26.22 3.72 -26.39
C TYR A 7 -24.79 3.72 -25.88
N LEU A 8 -23.91 2.97 -26.54
CA LEU A 8 -22.46 3.17 -26.48
C LEU A 8 -22.02 4.08 -27.62
N THR A 9 -21.07 4.96 -27.32
CA THR A 9 -20.45 5.91 -28.25
C THR A 9 -19.08 6.37 -27.74
N THR A 10 -18.45 7.36 -28.36
CA THR A 10 -17.15 7.91 -27.96
C THR A 10 -17.18 9.43 -27.88
N TYR A 11 -16.18 10.01 -27.20
CA TYR A 11 -15.96 11.46 -27.26
C TYR A 11 -15.54 11.87 -28.69
N GLY A 12 -16.23 12.86 -29.26
CA GLY A 12 -15.91 13.43 -30.57
C GLY A 12 -16.96 14.44 -31.04
N ILE A 13 -16.57 15.35 -31.93
CA ILE A 13 -17.44 16.35 -32.56
C ILE A 13 -18.18 15.64 -33.70
N ASP A 14 -19.48 15.38 -33.51
CA ASP A 14 -20.48 14.87 -34.46
C ASP A 14 -20.12 13.68 -35.37
N GLY A 15 -20.95 12.62 -35.32
CA GLY A 15 -20.90 11.50 -36.28
C GLY A 15 -20.39 10.16 -35.76
N ASN A 16 -20.09 10.04 -34.46
CA ASN A 16 -19.72 8.75 -33.86
C ASN A 16 -20.91 7.78 -33.88
N PRO A 17 -20.72 6.49 -34.23
CA PRO A 17 -21.80 5.53 -34.25
C PRO A 17 -22.38 5.33 -32.85
N LEU A 18 -23.70 5.16 -32.82
CA LEU A 18 -24.46 4.81 -31.61
C LEU A 18 -24.75 3.31 -31.66
N VAL A 19 -24.26 2.57 -30.68
CA VAL A 19 -24.55 1.13 -30.55
C VAL A 19 -25.58 0.96 -29.44
N GLU A 20 -26.80 0.57 -29.80
CA GLU A 20 -27.88 0.36 -28.83
C GLU A 20 -27.59 -0.83 -27.91
N VAL A 21 -27.88 -0.67 -26.62
CA VAL A 21 -27.65 -1.67 -25.58
C VAL A 21 -28.81 -1.70 -24.58
N ASP A 22 -28.95 -2.83 -23.88
CA ASP A 22 -29.96 -2.96 -22.84
C ASP A 22 -29.59 -2.16 -21.58
N PHE A 23 -30.61 -1.71 -20.84
CA PHE A 23 -30.41 -1.07 -19.53
C PHE A 23 -29.61 -1.92 -18.55
N SER A 24 -29.82 -3.25 -18.57
CA SER A 24 -29.12 -4.20 -17.70
C SER A 24 -27.60 -4.15 -17.92
N ILE A 25 -27.15 -3.96 -19.16
CA ILE A 25 -25.74 -3.82 -19.49
C ILE A 25 -25.19 -2.50 -18.92
N ILE A 26 -25.96 -1.41 -19.00
CA ILE A 26 -25.54 -0.12 -18.43
C ILE A 26 -25.38 -0.18 -16.92
N ASP A 27 -26.32 -0.81 -16.22
CA ASP A 27 -26.21 -1.01 -14.77
C ASP A 27 -24.98 -1.84 -14.40
N GLN A 28 -24.70 -2.90 -15.17
CA GLN A 28 -23.49 -3.72 -15.00
C GLN A 28 -22.21 -2.91 -15.24
N ILE A 29 -22.14 -2.10 -16.30
CA ILE A 29 -20.98 -1.24 -16.60
C ILE A 29 -20.73 -0.28 -15.43
N LYS A 30 -21.78 0.39 -14.93
CA LYS A 30 -21.66 1.31 -13.78
C LYS A 30 -21.10 0.61 -12.55
N LYS A 31 -21.62 -0.58 -12.24
CA LYS A 31 -21.14 -1.40 -11.12
C LYS A 31 -19.68 -1.79 -11.31
N SER A 32 -19.31 -2.32 -12.48
CA SER A 32 -17.95 -2.72 -12.81
C SER A 32 -16.96 -1.57 -12.74
N MET A 33 -17.32 -0.39 -13.25
CA MET A 33 -16.49 0.80 -13.14
C MET A 33 -16.27 1.22 -11.69
N ASN A 34 -17.33 1.20 -10.88
CA ASN A 34 -17.22 1.55 -9.46
C ASN A 34 -16.29 0.57 -8.73
N ILE A 35 -16.42 -0.74 -8.99
CA ILE A 35 -15.53 -1.77 -8.44
C ILE A 35 -14.08 -1.50 -8.86
N LEU A 36 -13.82 -1.31 -10.15
CA LEU A 36 -12.47 -1.04 -10.67
C LEU A 36 -11.89 0.25 -10.09
N ALA A 37 -12.68 1.31 -9.94
CA ALA A 37 -12.24 2.56 -9.32
C ALA A 37 -11.85 2.38 -7.85
N ILE A 38 -12.62 1.58 -7.09
CA ILE A 38 -12.30 1.26 -5.69
C ILE A 38 -11.02 0.43 -5.63
N ILE A 39 -10.87 -0.61 -6.46
CA ILE A 39 -9.67 -1.44 -6.53
C ILE A 39 -8.44 -0.59 -6.88
N ARG A 40 -8.56 0.31 -7.86
CA ARG A 40 -7.49 1.25 -8.23
C ARG A 40 -7.07 2.10 -7.05
N THR A 41 -8.03 2.64 -6.32
CA THR A 41 -7.77 3.47 -5.12
C THR A 41 -6.99 2.68 -4.06
N ILE A 42 -7.35 1.41 -3.84
CA ILE A 42 -6.64 0.53 -2.91
C ILE A 42 -5.18 0.35 -3.35
N GLU A 43 -4.94 0.06 -4.64
CA GLU A 43 -3.59 -0.15 -5.18
C GLU A 43 -2.74 1.13 -5.16
N GLU A 44 -3.33 2.29 -5.47
CA GLU A 44 -2.67 3.60 -5.40
C GLU A 44 -2.25 3.93 -3.95
N GLN A 45 -3.13 3.69 -2.98
CA GLN A 45 -2.81 3.92 -1.56
C GLN A 45 -1.71 2.98 -1.08
N TYR A 46 -1.72 1.72 -1.51
CA TYR A 46 -0.64 0.80 -1.20
C TYR A 46 0.70 1.23 -1.85
N ASP A 47 0.70 1.76 -3.09
CA ASP A 47 1.92 2.31 -3.72
C ASP A 47 2.52 3.46 -2.89
N ILE A 48 1.69 4.28 -2.25
CA ILE A 48 2.14 5.34 -1.33
C ILE A 48 2.86 4.73 -0.11
N VAL A 49 2.32 3.65 0.48
CA VAL A 49 2.97 2.94 1.60
C VAL A 49 4.33 2.38 1.17
N VAL A 50 4.38 1.72 0.01
CA VAL A 50 5.62 1.19 -0.58
C VAL A 50 6.64 2.31 -0.81
N GLY A 51 6.19 3.46 -1.31
CA GLY A 51 7.02 4.64 -1.50
C GLY A 51 7.62 5.14 -0.19
N ASN A 52 6.82 5.31 0.86
CA ASN A 52 7.30 5.77 2.16
C ASN A 52 8.26 4.78 2.83
N TYR A 53 7.99 3.48 2.71
CA TYR A 53 8.91 2.44 3.19
C TYR A 53 10.25 2.50 2.46
N LYS A 54 10.23 2.65 1.12
CA LYS A 54 11.45 2.80 0.32
C LYS A 54 12.27 4.02 0.73
N GLU A 55 11.64 5.17 0.95
CA GLU A 55 12.35 6.38 1.39
C GLU A 55 12.94 6.24 2.79
N LEU A 56 12.26 5.54 3.71
CA LEU A 56 12.82 5.19 5.02
C LEU A 56 14.08 4.34 4.89
N LEU A 57 14.03 3.27 4.08
CA LEU A 57 15.20 2.41 3.87
C LEU A 57 16.37 3.18 3.27
N LYS A 58 16.13 3.99 2.23
CA LYS A 58 17.18 4.81 1.61
C LYS A 58 17.88 5.70 2.63
N GLU A 59 17.12 6.38 3.48
CA GLU A 59 17.69 7.26 4.50
C GLU A 59 18.60 6.48 5.45
N ILE A 60 18.17 5.30 5.90
CA ILE A 60 18.96 4.44 6.80
C ILE A 60 20.26 3.99 6.14
N PHE A 61 20.20 3.60 4.86
CA PHE A 61 21.39 3.26 4.08
C PHE A 61 22.33 4.46 3.89
N GLU A 62 21.78 5.64 3.57
CA GLU A 62 22.56 6.86 3.35
C GLU A 62 23.31 7.26 4.63
N VAL A 63 22.63 7.25 5.78
CA VAL A 63 23.26 7.49 7.09
C VAL A 63 24.35 6.46 7.38
N THR A 64 24.09 5.17 7.10
CA THR A 64 25.06 4.10 7.34
C THR A 64 26.31 4.30 6.46
N ILE A 65 26.14 4.67 5.19
CA ILE A 65 27.25 4.97 4.26
C ILE A 65 28.06 6.19 4.73
N ASP A 66 27.38 7.28 5.07
CA ASP A 66 28.03 8.52 5.49
C ASP A 66 28.87 8.31 6.75
N ASN A 67 28.36 7.58 7.73
CA ASN A 67 29.09 7.25 8.95
C ASN A 67 30.30 6.34 8.72
N ASN A 68 30.31 5.54 7.65
CA ASN A 68 31.43 4.68 7.30
C ASN A 68 32.54 5.43 6.58
N LEU A 69 32.18 6.42 5.77
CA LEU A 69 33.13 7.17 4.95
C LEU A 69 33.64 8.42 5.66
N TYR A 70 32.82 9.02 6.52
CA TYR A 70 33.13 10.23 7.27
C TYR A 70 33.08 9.90 8.76
N SER A 71 34.06 10.37 9.54
CA SER A 71 34.01 10.23 11.00
C SER A 71 33.05 11.28 11.57
N PRO A 72 31.85 10.90 12.04
CA PRO A 72 30.88 11.86 12.56
C PRO A 72 31.31 12.24 13.98
N SER A 73 32.34 13.06 14.11
CA SER A 73 32.76 13.59 15.41
C SER A 73 31.82 14.69 15.92
N ASP A 74 30.85 15.13 15.11
CA ASP A 74 29.90 16.17 15.46
C ASP A 74 28.56 15.62 15.95
N ILE A 75 28.23 15.91 17.21
CA ILE A 75 26.92 15.66 17.84
C ILE A 75 25.77 16.25 17.01
N ILE A 76 26.02 17.37 16.31
CA ILE A 76 25.05 18.02 15.41
C ILE A 76 24.63 17.07 14.28
N PHE A 77 25.58 16.33 13.72
CA PHE A 77 25.36 15.39 12.62
C PHE A 77 24.44 14.23 13.03
N LEU A 78 24.68 13.66 14.22
CA LEU A 78 23.84 12.59 14.78
C LEU A 78 22.39 13.04 15.03
N HIS A 79 22.20 14.26 15.53
CA HIS A 79 20.86 14.82 15.73
C HIS A 79 20.11 15.05 14.41
N GLU A 80 20.79 15.53 13.37
CA GLU A 80 20.19 15.73 12.05
C GLU A 80 19.73 14.41 11.44
N PHE A 81 20.53 13.35 11.52
CA PHE A 81 20.14 12.03 11.04
C PHE A 81 19.00 11.41 11.81
N SER A 82 19.07 11.43 13.14
CA SER A 82 17.95 11.00 13.99
C SER A 82 16.66 11.72 13.58
N ARG A 83 16.72 13.04 13.35
CA ARG A 83 15.55 13.81 12.89
C ARG A 83 15.04 13.35 11.53
N LYS A 84 15.91 13.15 10.53
CA LYS A 84 15.50 12.70 9.20
C LYS A 84 14.85 11.32 9.24
N ILE A 85 15.47 10.36 9.90
CA ILE A 85 14.93 9.00 10.09
C ILE A 85 13.58 9.04 10.80
N ASN A 86 13.47 9.84 11.85
CA ASN A 86 12.24 10.02 12.60
C ASN A 86 11.10 10.57 11.73
N ILE A 87 11.37 11.54 10.84
CA ILE A 87 10.40 12.04 9.85
C ILE A 87 9.98 10.94 8.87
N ARG A 88 10.95 10.18 8.33
CA ARG A 88 10.67 9.08 7.39
C ARG A 88 9.85 7.97 8.04
N LEU A 89 10.18 7.61 9.27
CA LEU A 89 9.46 6.62 10.06
C LEU A 89 8.02 7.07 10.30
N LEU A 90 7.82 8.32 10.73
CA LEU A 90 6.48 8.87 10.94
C LEU A 90 5.66 8.88 9.64
N ASN A 91 6.25 9.27 8.52
CA ASN A 91 5.58 9.26 7.22
C ASN A 91 5.16 7.84 6.82
N PHE A 92 6.05 6.86 7.02
CA PHE A 92 5.73 5.45 6.80
C PHE A 92 4.55 4.99 7.68
N LEU A 93 4.64 5.18 9.00
CA LEU A 93 3.60 4.76 9.94
C LEU A 93 2.24 5.43 9.67
N ASN A 94 2.24 6.71 9.32
CA ASN A 94 1.01 7.41 8.96
C ASN A 94 0.43 6.91 7.64
N SER A 95 1.26 6.70 6.61
CA SER A 95 0.80 6.14 5.34
C SER A 95 0.21 4.75 5.51
N ALA A 96 0.84 3.89 6.32
CA ALA A 96 0.36 2.55 6.63
C ALA A 96 -1.00 2.59 7.33
N LYS A 97 -1.15 3.45 8.35
CA LYS A 97 -2.42 3.60 9.06
C LYS A 97 -3.54 4.11 8.16
N MET A 98 -3.26 5.15 7.36
CA MET A 98 -4.23 5.69 6.40
C MET A 98 -4.67 4.63 5.39
N TYR A 99 -3.72 3.88 4.83
CA TYR A 99 -4.02 2.76 3.93
C TYR A 99 -4.95 1.74 4.58
N GLN A 100 -4.68 1.30 5.81
CA GLN A 100 -5.53 0.31 6.49
C GLN A 100 -6.95 0.82 6.76
N ASP A 101 -7.09 2.08 7.19
CA ASP A 101 -8.40 2.67 7.46
C ASP A 101 -9.23 2.80 6.17
N HIS A 102 -8.60 3.25 5.09
CA HIS A 102 -9.25 3.38 3.78
C HIS A 102 -9.52 2.03 3.12
N LEU A 103 -8.64 1.04 3.32
CA LEU A 103 -8.82 -0.31 2.84
C LEU A 103 -10.12 -0.88 3.39
N HIS A 104 -10.30 -0.85 4.71
CA HIS A 104 -11.50 -1.37 5.35
C HIS A 104 -12.78 -0.73 4.79
N ALA A 105 -12.82 0.60 4.67
CA ALA A 105 -13.95 1.30 4.09
C ALA A 105 -14.19 0.93 2.61
N SER A 106 -13.12 0.66 1.85
CA SER A 106 -13.18 0.29 0.44
C SER A 106 -13.71 -1.13 0.25
N LEU A 107 -13.29 -2.10 1.06
CA LEU A 107 -13.78 -3.48 0.95
C LEU A 107 -15.29 -3.56 1.17
N LEU A 108 -15.83 -2.79 2.12
CA LEU A 108 -17.27 -2.72 2.39
C LEU A 108 -18.08 -2.15 1.22
N LYS A 109 -17.46 -1.33 0.36
CA LYS A 109 -18.11 -0.76 -0.83
C LYS A 109 -18.12 -1.73 -2.02
N ILE A 110 -17.17 -2.67 -2.09
CA ILE A 110 -17.16 -3.72 -3.12
C ILE A 110 -18.16 -4.81 -2.74
N ASP A 111 -18.00 -5.40 -1.56
CA ASP A 111 -18.92 -6.40 -1.00
C ASP A 111 -18.92 -6.27 0.53
N ASN A 112 -20.06 -5.87 1.08
CA ASN A 112 -20.22 -5.66 2.52
C ASN A 112 -20.05 -6.95 3.33
N THR A 113 -20.49 -8.10 2.82
CA THR A 113 -20.43 -9.38 3.54
C THR A 113 -19.02 -9.95 3.55
N LYS A 114 -18.37 -10.01 2.37
CA LYS A 114 -16.96 -10.45 2.25
C LYS A 114 -16.05 -9.48 3.01
N GLY A 115 -16.26 -8.17 2.85
CA GLY A 115 -15.50 -7.13 3.52
C GLY A 115 -15.56 -7.20 5.05
N ARG A 116 -16.76 -7.34 5.64
CA ARG A 116 -16.90 -7.48 7.11
C ARG A 116 -16.19 -8.72 7.64
N SER A 117 -16.39 -9.86 6.98
CA SER A 117 -15.78 -11.14 7.37
C SER A 117 -14.25 -11.03 7.36
N TYR A 118 -13.70 -10.39 6.33
CA TYR A 118 -12.26 -10.12 6.22
C TYR A 118 -11.76 -9.20 7.34
N ILE A 119 -12.40 -8.05 7.56
CA ILE A 119 -11.99 -7.06 8.57
C ILE A 119 -11.98 -7.68 9.97
N GLN A 120 -13.00 -8.48 10.30
CA GLN A 120 -13.09 -9.16 11.59
C GLN A 120 -11.91 -10.15 11.80
N ARG A 121 -11.63 -10.99 10.81
CA ARG A 121 -10.52 -11.96 10.86
C ARG A 121 -9.18 -11.24 11.01
N VAL A 122 -8.93 -10.23 10.18
CA VAL A 122 -7.68 -9.48 10.19
C VAL A 122 -7.48 -8.72 11.49
N GLY A 123 -8.53 -8.12 12.04
CA GLY A 123 -8.47 -7.45 13.34
C GLY A 123 -8.07 -8.37 14.51
N GLN A 124 -8.37 -9.66 14.43
CA GLN A 124 -7.91 -10.65 15.43
C GLN A 124 -6.44 -11.01 15.23
N LEU A 125 -6.00 -11.22 13.99
CA LEU A 125 -4.61 -11.54 13.67
C LEU A 125 -3.65 -10.39 14.02
N LYS A 126 -4.07 -9.13 13.79
CA LYS A 126 -3.26 -7.95 14.14
C LYS A 126 -2.88 -7.94 15.63
N LYS A 127 -3.81 -8.30 16.52
CA LYS A 127 -3.59 -8.33 17.97
C LYS A 127 -2.59 -9.41 18.42
N GLN A 128 -2.35 -10.42 17.58
CA GLN A 128 -1.42 -11.50 17.88
C GLN A 128 0.00 -11.20 17.39
N ASN A 129 0.18 -10.20 16.52
CA ASN A 129 1.48 -9.84 15.98
C ASN A 129 2.09 -8.69 16.80
N ILE A 130 3.18 -8.99 17.47
CA ILE A 130 3.84 -8.03 18.36
C ILE A 130 4.43 -6.82 17.64
N SER A 131 4.99 -7.01 16.44
CA SER A 131 5.59 -5.96 15.63
C SER A 131 4.55 -4.93 15.20
N ILE A 132 3.35 -5.40 14.84
CA ILE A 132 2.20 -4.53 14.55
C ILE A 132 1.81 -3.73 15.79
N CYS A 133 1.65 -4.39 16.94
CA CYS A 133 1.29 -3.74 18.20
C CYS A 133 2.30 -2.66 18.60
N ILE A 134 3.60 -2.94 18.50
CA ILE A 134 4.68 -2.00 18.82
C ILE A 134 4.61 -0.76 17.91
N LEU A 135 4.45 -0.94 16.61
CA LEU A 135 4.48 0.19 15.67
C LEU A 135 3.19 1.01 15.67
N GLU A 136 2.02 0.40 15.89
CA GLU A 136 0.78 1.13 16.11
C GLU A 136 0.83 1.93 17.43
N ALA A 137 1.40 1.34 18.50
CA ALA A 137 1.65 2.03 19.74
C ALA A 137 2.63 3.21 19.58
N LEU A 138 3.74 3.00 18.87
CA LEU A 138 4.72 4.05 18.56
C LEU A 138 4.06 5.21 17.82
N ARG A 139 3.30 4.91 16.77
CA ARG A 139 2.58 5.92 15.99
C ARG A 139 1.64 6.74 16.88
N ASN A 140 0.86 6.08 17.74
CA ASN A 140 -0.05 6.76 18.65
C ASN A 140 0.71 7.64 19.67
N HIS A 141 1.83 7.16 20.19
CA HIS A 141 2.68 7.95 21.08
C HIS A 141 3.24 9.19 20.39
N ILE A 142 3.78 9.03 19.17
CA ILE A 142 4.36 10.14 18.38
C ILE A 142 3.35 11.28 18.17
N GLN A 143 2.08 10.95 17.98
CA GLN A 143 1.03 11.95 17.77
C GLN A 143 0.75 12.85 18.98
N HIS A 144 1.10 12.41 20.19
CA HIS A 144 0.73 13.09 21.42
C HIS A 144 1.94 13.61 22.22
N TYR A 145 3.10 12.96 22.10
CA TYR A 145 4.23 13.17 23.01
C TYR A 145 5.57 13.42 22.30
N GLY A 146 5.59 13.48 20.97
CA GLY A 146 6.83 13.61 20.18
C GLY A 146 7.50 12.26 19.92
N ILE A 147 8.67 12.29 19.26
CA ILE A 147 9.31 11.08 18.74
C ILE A 147 10.27 10.47 19.77
N PRO A 148 9.98 9.28 20.34
CA PRO A 148 10.75 8.68 21.43
C PRO A 148 11.88 7.78 20.92
N THR A 149 12.30 7.98 19.67
CA THR A 149 13.28 7.12 19.00
C THR A 149 14.62 7.83 18.88
N PHE A 150 15.67 7.07 19.15
CA PHE A 150 17.06 7.46 18.90
C PHE A 150 17.71 6.44 17.97
N THR A 151 18.78 6.86 17.31
CA THR A 151 19.57 5.99 16.44
C THR A 151 20.82 5.53 17.16
N SER A 152 21.15 4.25 17.04
CA SER A 152 22.42 3.70 17.51
C SER A 152 23.15 3.07 16.35
N GLU A 153 24.42 3.42 16.20
CA GLU A 153 25.30 2.85 15.20
C GLU A 153 26.06 1.67 15.79
N GLY A 154 26.47 0.74 14.92
CA GLY A 154 27.30 -0.35 15.35
C GLY A 154 28.07 -1.00 14.21
N THR A 155 29.13 -1.70 14.60
CA THR A 155 29.92 -2.53 13.70
C THR A 155 29.94 -3.95 14.22
N LYS A 156 29.79 -4.94 13.33
CA LYS A 156 29.91 -6.35 13.64
C LYS A 156 30.96 -6.97 12.73
N ARG A 157 31.94 -7.66 13.33
CA ARG A 157 32.88 -8.49 12.57
C ARG A 157 32.26 -9.87 12.34
N ILE A 158 32.32 -10.34 11.09
CA ILE A 158 31.81 -11.65 10.68
C ILE A 158 32.91 -12.36 9.90
N THR A 159 33.26 -13.56 10.34
CA THR A 159 34.24 -14.38 9.64
C THR A 159 33.53 -15.21 8.56
N ARG A 160 33.87 -14.99 7.29
CA ARG A 160 33.34 -15.75 6.15
C ARG A 160 34.50 -16.32 5.35
N ASN A 161 34.55 -17.64 5.22
CA ASN A 161 35.55 -18.35 4.41
C ASN A 161 37.00 -17.85 4.65
N THR A 162 37.43 -17.74 5.91
CA THR A 162 38.75 -17.26 6.36
C THR A 162 39.03 -15.76 6.27
N GLU A 163 38.11 -14.96 5.73
CA GLU A 163 38.20 -13.49 5.75
C GLU A 163 37.27 -12.89 6.80
N ASP A 164 37.74 -11.86 7.47
CA ASP A 164 36.92 -11.08 8.39
C ASP A 164 36.30 -9.88 7.68
N ILE A 165 34.98 -9.86 7.66
CA ILE A 165 34.18 -8.80 7.07
C ILE A 165 33.66 -7.93 8.22
N ILE A 166 33.79 -6.62 8.07
CA ILE A 166 33.15 -5.66 8.98
C ILE A 166 31.82 -5.25 8.37
N VAL A 167 30.74 -5.48 9.11
CA VAL A 167 29.40 -5.04 8.76
C VAL A 167 29.01 -3.86 9.62
N HIS A 168 28.65 -2.77 8.97
CA HIS A 168 28.17 -1.56 9.60
C HIS A 168 26.65 -1.54 9.54
N TYR A 169 26.01 -1.07 10.61
CA TYR A 169 24.55 -1.04 10.68
C TYR A 169 24.08 0.14 11.54
N LEU A 170 22.82 0.51 11.31
CA LEU A 170 22.10 1.53 12.05
C LEU A 170 20.85 0.92 12.67
N LEU A 171 20.71 1.05 13.99
CA LEU A 171 19.52 0.61 14.72
C LEU A 171 18.64 1.82 15.03
N ILE A 172 17.35 1.68 14.78
CA ILE A 172 16.34 2.60 15.31
C ILE A 172 15.83 2.01 16.61
N ILE A 173 15.96 2.74 17.71
CA ILE A 173 15.65 2.23 19.05
C ILE A 173 14.58 3.10 19.71
N ILE A 174 13.58 2.46 20.31
CA ILE A 174 12.64 3.12 21.22
C ILE A 174 13.16 2.99 22.65
N GLU A 175 13.22 4.12 23.36
CA GLU A 175 13.40 4.11 24.80
C GLU A 175 12.06 3.81 25.49
N VAL A 176 11.96 2.63 26.12
CA VAL A 176 10.68 2.10 26.62
C VAL A 176 10.09 2.91 27.77
N GLU A 177 10.88 3.73 28.46
CA GLU A 177 10.38 4.65 29.48
C GLU A 177 9.33 5.63 28.93
N TYR A 178 9.38 5.96 27.64
CA TYR A 178 8.32 6.75 26.98
C TYR A 178 7.01 5.96 26.84
N PHE A 179 7.08 4.65 26.61
CA PHE A 179 5.92 3.78 26.49
C PHE A 179 5.28 3.47 27.83
N LYS A 180 6.06 3.35 28.90
CA LYS A 180 5.54 3.10 30.26
C LYS A 180 4.62 4.22 30.77
N LYS A 181 4.80 5.44 30.27
CA LYS A 181 3.97 6.61 30.62
C LYS A 181 2.60 6.61 29.94
N ASP A 182 2.46 5.88 28.83
CA ASP A 182 1.18 5.75 28.11
C ASP A 182 0.45 4.47 28.53
N LYS A 183 -0.64 4.64 29.29
CA LYS A 183 -1.48 3.53 29.75
C LYS A 183 -1.95 2.63 28.60
N LYS A 184 -2.34 3.21 27.47
CA LYS A 184 -2.89 2.47 26.33
C LYS A 184 -1.81 1.59 25.68
N VAL A 185 -0.59 2.11 25.57
CA VAL A 185 0.57 1.36 25.05
C VAL A 185 0.93 0.22 26.00
N ARG A 186 1.03 0.50 27.30
CA ARG A 186 1.36 -0.49 28.32
C ARG A 186 0.37 -1.66 28.37
N ASP A 187 -0.90 -1.39 28.14
CA ASP A 187 -1.94 -2.41 28.17
C ASP A 187 -1.97 -3.24 26.86
N THR A 188 -1.28 -2.77 25.80
CA THR A 188 -1.24 -3.42 24.47
C THR A 188 0.03 -4.26 24.26
N ILE A 189 1.18 -3.83 24.81
CA ILE A 189 2.48 -4.50 24.64
C ILE A 189 2.80 -5.37 25.88
N PRO A 190 3.20 -6.64 25.71
CA PRO A 190 3.61 -7.52 26.82
C PRO A 190 4.69 -6.89 27.71
N LYS A 191 4.61 -7.12 29.02
CA LYS A 191 5.52 -6.53 30.01
C LYS A 191 6.97 -6.95 29.81
N GLU A 192 7.18 -8.16 29.32
CA GLU A 192 8.51 -8.72 29.02
C GLU A 192 9.23 -7.88 27.97
N ILE A 193 8.48 -7.34 27.00
CA ILE A 193 9.03 -6.49 25.93
C ILE A 193 9.26 -5.06 26.46
N LEU A 194 8.43 -4.60 27.38
CA LEU A 194 8.59 -3.31 28.05
C LEU A 194 9.67 -3.32 29.17
N SER A 195 10.54 -4.34 29.19
CA SER A 195 11.65 -4.43 30.15
C SER A 195 12.96 -3.84 29.62
N GLN A 196 13.10 -3.67 28.31
CA GLN A 196 14.31 -3.21 27.64
C GLN A 196 13.98 -2.33 26.44
N ASN A 197 14.95 -1.56 25.96
CA ASN A 197 14.80 -0.79 24.74
C ASN A 197 14.46 -1.71 23.55
N ILE A 198 13.63 -1.19 22.62
CA ILE A 198 13.10 -1.97 21.50
C ILE A 198 13.80 -1.52 20.22
N GLU A 199 14.48 -2.44 19.55
CA GLU A 199 15.05 -2.28 18.21
C GLU A 199 13.93 -2.38 17.16
N LEU A 200 13.81 -1.42 16.25
CA LEU A 200 12.66 -1.31 15.36
C LEU A 200 12.85 -1.82 13.94
N ASN A 201 14.06 -1.98 13.42
CA ASN A 201 14.26 -2.33 12.02
C ASN A 201 13.56 -3.66 11.70
N SER A 202 13.76 -4.67 12.55
CA SER A 202 13.08 -5.97 12.40
C SER A 202 11.55 -5.83 12.45
N HIS A 203 11.01 -5.07 13.41
CA HIS A 203 9.58 -4.81 13.53
C HIS A 203 9.00 -4.02 12.33
N ILE A 204 9.72 -3.02 11.82
CA ILE A 204 9.34 -2.21 10.65
C ILE A 204 9.24 -3.11 9.42
N LYS A 205 10.23 -3.98 9.21
CA LYS A 205 10.24 -4.95 8.11
C LYS A 205 9.07 -5.91 8.21
N GLU A 206 8.82 -6.45 9.41
CA GLU A 206 7.70 -7.38 9.64
C GLU A 206 6.36 -6.69 9.38
N TYR A 207 6.19 -5.45 9.83
CA TYR A 207 4.97 -4.69 9.58
C TYR A 207 4.75 -4.37 8.11
N PHE A 208 5.79 -3.98 7.37
CA PHE A 208 5.68 -3.80 5.93
C PHE A 208 5.36 -5.11 5.21
N SER A 209 5.97 -6.23 5.64
CA SER A 209 5.66 -7.56 5.10
C SER A 209 4.20 -7.94 5.39
N TYR A 210 3.70 -7.61 6.58
CA TYR A 210 2.30 -7.79 6.95
C TYR A 210 1.36 -7.03 6.01
N LEU A 211 1.61 -5.73 5.76
CA LEU A 211 0.80 -4.92 4.83
C LEU A 211 0.86 -5.47 3.40
N SER A 212 2.01 -5.99 2.99
CA SER A 212 2.22 -6.60 1.68
C SER A 212 1.46 -7.92 1.51
N ASN A 213 1.30 -8.69 2.58
CA ASN A 213 0.46 -9.88 2.58
C ASN A 213 -1.03 -9.50 2.63
N GLU A 214 -1.38 -8.46 3.39
CA GLU A 214 -2.76 -7.93 3.50
C GLU A 214 -3.31 -7.55 2.11
N ILE A 215 -2.54 -6.80 1.30
CA ILE A 215 -2.97 -6.44 -0.07
C ILE A 215 -3.10 -7.66 -0.98
N GLU A 216 -2.23 -8.67 -0.85
CA GLU A 216 -2.32 -9.87 -1.67
C GLU A 216 -3.56 -10.70 -1.32
N GLU A 217 -3.87 -10.86 -0.02
CA GLU A 217 -5.12 -11.47 0.41
C GLU A 217 -6.34 -10.73 -0.13
N VAL A 218 -6.31 -9.38 -0.16
CA VAL A 218 -7.39 -8.55 -0.72
C VAL A 218 -7.54 -8.76 -2.22
N ARG A 219 -6.44 -8.86 -2.98
CA ARG A 219 -6.48 -9.16 -4.42
C ARG A 219 -7.13 -10.50 -4.69
N GLN A 220 -6.80 -11.53 -3.90
CA GLN A 220 -7.40 -12.86 -4.02
C GLN A 220 -8.87 -12.85 -3.60
N LEU A 221 -9.23 -12.12 -2.54
CA LEU A 221 -10.61 -12.02 -2.06
C LEU A 221 -11.58 -11.44 -3.10
N PHE A 222 -11.09 -10.51 -3.92
CA PHE A 222 -11.89 -9.79 -4.93
C PHE A 222 -11.48 -10.10 -6.38
N ILE A 223 -10.85 -11.26 -6.62
CA ILE A 223 -10.37 -11.63 -7.96
C ILE A 223 -11.52 -11.84 -8.95
N GLU A 224 -12.66 -12.36 -8.48
CA GLU A 224 -13.85 -12.60 -9.31
C GLU A 224 -14.51 -11.28 -9.74
N GLU A 225 -14.69 -10.34 -8.80
CA GLU A 225 -15.24 -9.01 -9.05
C GLU A 225 -14.34 -8.20 -9.98
N TYR A 226 -13.01 -8.29 -9.78
CA TYR A 226 -12.04 -7.69 -10.69
C TYR A 226 -12.15 -8.30 -12.09
N SER A 227 -12.08 -9.61 -12.21
CA SER A 227 -12.03 -10.31 -13.51
C SER A 227 -13.31 -10.12 -14.30
N SER A 228 -14.47 -10.29 -13.66
CA SER A 228 -15.77 -10.07 -14.29
C SER A 228 -15.95 -8.62 -14.78
N SER A 229 -15.48 -7.65 -14.00
CA SER A 229 -15.53 -6.24 -14.38
C SER A 229 -14.62 -5.94 -15.57
N THR A 230 -13.39 -6.45 -15.57
CA THR A 230 -12.45 -6.28 -16.69
C THR A 230 -13.00 -6.92 -17.98
N ILE A 231 -13.49 -8.16 -17.90
CA ILE A 231 -14.07 -8.87 -19.06
C ILE A 231 -15.26 -8.10 -19.64
N LEU A 232 -16.14 -7.55 -18.79
CA LEU A 232 -17.27 -6.76 -19.26
C LEU A 232 -16.80 -5.52 -20.02
N ILE A 233 -15.85 -4.77 -19.45
CA ILE A 233 -15.32 -3.55 -20.07
C ILE A 233 -14.63 -3.88 -21.41
N ASP A 234 -13.77 -4.89 -21.45
CA ASP A 234 -13.10 -5.32 -22.69
C ASP A 234 -14.11 -5.76 -23.75
N ARG A 235 -15.17 -6.49 -23.37
CA ARG A 235 -16.24 -6.89 -24.28
C ARG A 235 -17.01 -5.69 -24.84
N MET A 236 -17.28 -4.67 -24.02
CA MET A 236 -17.96 -3.46 -24.50
C MET A 236 -17.08 -2.67 -25.46
N ILE A 237 -15.77 -2.62 -25.20
CA ILE A 237 -14.78 -2.03 -26.10
C ILE A 237 -14.74 -2.78 -27.43
N GLU A 238 -14.67 -4.11 -27.40
CA GLU A 238 -14.65 -4.96 -28.59
C GLU A 238 -15.95 -4.85 -29.41
N MET A 239 -17.10 -4.79 -28.71
CA MET A 239 -18.39 -4.63 -29.37
C MET A 239 -18.47 -3.30 -30.12
N TYR A 240 -18.00 -2.22 -29.51
CA TYR A 240 -17.99 -0.92 -30.15
C TYR A 240 -16.97 -0.83 -31.30
N SER A 241 -15.78 -1.41 -31.14
CA SER A 241 -14.73 -1.37 -32.17
C SER A 241 -15.09 -2.11 -33.45
N LYS A 242 -15.99 -3.11 -33.39
CA LYS A 242 -16.55 -3.76 -34.59
C LYS A 242 -17.35 -2.79 -35.48
N VAL A 243 -17.96 -1.77 -34.87
CA VAL A 243 -18.74 -0.74 -35.58
C VAL A 243 -17.86 0.47 -35.93
N TYR A 244 -16.84 0.74 -35.12
CA TYR A 244 -15.92 1.87 -35.32
C TYR A 244 -14.46 1.48 -35.11
N PRO A 245 -13.80 0.81 -36.08
CA PRO A 245 -12.45 0.27 -35.90
C PRO A 245 -11.37 1.31 -35.57
N GLU A 246 -11.50 2.53 -36.09
CA GLU A 246 -10.56 3.64 -35.85
C GLU A 246 -10.39 4.00 -34.36
N ILE A 247 -11.35 3.61 -33.51
CA ILE A 247 -11.25 3.81 -32.06
C ILE A 247 -10.02 3.14 -31.45
N MET A 248 -9.64 1.97 -31.98
CA MET A 248 -8.52 1.18 -31.46
C MET A 248 -7.18 1.89 -31.70
N GLU A 249 -7.09 2.75 -32.71
CA GLU A 249 -5.85 3.46 -33.06
C GLU A 249 -5.74 4.84 -32.38
N LYS A 250 -6.86 5.49 -32.06
CA LYS A 250 -6.86 6.91 -31.64
C LYS A 250 -7.38 7.18 -30.23
N TRP A 251 -8.26 6.34 -29.65
CA TRP A 251 -8.94 6.70 -28.39
C TRP A 251 -9.29 5.47 -27.51
N GLN A 252 -8.70 5.38 -26.31
CA GLN A 252 -9.07 4.33 -25.33
C GLN A 252 -10.32 4.65 -24.50
N LYS A 253 -11.04 5.75 -24.80
CA LYS A 253 -12.17 6.25 -24.01
C LYS A 253 -13.50 6.03 -24.71
N ILE A 254 -14.34 5.19 -24.11
CA ILE A 254 -15.71 4.93 -24.56
C ILE A 254 -16.67 5.63 -23.58
N LEU A 255 -17.71 6.22 -24.15
CA LEU A 255 -18.83 6.81 -23.43
C LEU A 255 -20.05 5.89 -23.55
N CYS A 256 -20.71 5.67 -22.43
CA CYS A 256 -22.11 5.26 -22.44
C CYS A 256 -22.99 6.50 -22.34
N ILE A 257 -23.89 6.71 -23.29
CA ILE A 257 -24.94 7.74 -23.24
C ILE A 257 -26.27 7.07 -22.92
N ILE A 258 -26.89 7.50 -21.83
CA ILE A 258 -28.28 7.22 -21.50
C ILE A 258 -29.09 8.37 -22.07
N ARG A 259 -29.96 8.13 -23.07
CA ARG A 259 -30.83 9.17 -23.61
C ARG A 259 -32.27 8.93 -23.15
N ASN A 260 -32.74 9.79 -22.25
CA ASN A 260 -34.17 9.94 -21.93
C ASN A 260 -34.68 11.20 -22.66
N GLU A 261 -36.00 11.33 -22.85
CA GLU A 261 -36.64 12.44 -23.57
C GLU A 261 -36.27 13.83 -23.01
N GLU A 262 -35.92 13.91 -21.72
CA GLU A 262 -35.57 15.16 -21.04
C GLU A 262 -34.11 15.27 -20.57
N ASN A 263 -33.33 14.17 -20.55
CA ASN A 263 -31.98 14.17 -19.97
C ASN A 263 -31.04 13.16 -20.65
N SER A 264 -29.80 13.57 -20.86
CA SER A 264 -28.70 12.67 -21.23
C SER A 264 -27.71 12.49 -20.09
N TYR A 265 -27.53 11.26 -19.59
CA TYR A 265 -26.48 10.94 -18.63
C TYR A 265 -25.32 10.24 -19.31
N MET A 266 -24.10 10.68 -19.02
CA MET A 266 -22.88 10.09 -19.57
C MET A 266 -22.13 9.30 -18.50
N VAL A 267 -21.72 8.09 -18.84
CA VAL A 267 -20.84 7.25 -18.03
C VAL A 267 -19.60 6.95 -18.87
N GLU A 268 -18.46 7.52 -18.49
CA GLU A 268 -17.19 7.29 -19.19
C GLU A 268 -16.49 6.04 -18.64
N PHE A 269 -16.08 5.14 -19.54
CA PHE A 269 -15.19 4.04 -19.20
C PHE A 269 -14.04 3.93 -20.20
N ASN A 270 -12.89 3.52 -19.68
CA ASN A 270 -11.69 3.29 -20.47
C ASN A 270 -10.89 2.14 -19.90
N ARG A 271 -10.04 1.56 -20.74
CA ARG A 271 -9.12 0.48 -20.35
C ARG A 271 -7.97 0.98 -19.49
N ASN A 272 -7.67 2.29 -19.50
CA ASN A 272 -6.53 2.88 -18.78
C ASN A 272 -6.60 2.62 -17.27
N ASN A 273 -7.81 2.57 -16.69
CA ASN A 273 -7.99 2.21 -15.28
C ASN A 273 -7.50 0.79 -14.98
N ILE A 274 -7.80 -0.16 -15.87
CA ILE A 274 -7.37 -1.56 -15.75
C ILE A 274 -5.85 -1.63 -15.92
N ASP A 275 -5.31 -0.98 -16.96
CA ASP A 275 -3.86 -0.96 -17.22
C ASP A 275 -3.07 -0.35 -16.04
N LEU A 276 -3.61 0.70 -15.41
CA LEU A 276 -3.00 1.30 -14.23
C LEU A 276 -3.02 0.35 -13.03
N ILE A 277 -4.14 -0.33 -12.77
CA ILE A 277 -4.23 -1.36 -11.71
C ILE A 277 -3.17 -2.44 -11.95
N GLU A 278 -3.07 -2.98 -13.17
CA GLU A 278 -2.11 -4.03 -13.51
C GLU A 278 -0.66 -3.56 -13.36
N LYS A 279 -0.37 -2.33 -13.78
CA LYS A 279 0.95 -1.70 -13.58
C LYS A 279 1.31 -1.58 -12.10
N LEU A 280 0.38 -1.11 -11.26
CA LEU A 280 0.58 -0.98 -9.81
C LEU A 280 0.79 -2.35 -9.16
N ARG A 281 -0.05 -3.34 -9.51
CA ARG A 281 0.07 -4.73 -9.03
C ARG A 281 1.42 -5.35 -9.37
N SER A 282 1.86 -5.20 -10.62
CA SER A 282 3.14 -5.70 -11.10
C SER A 282 4.32 -5.05 -10.38
N ARG A 283 4.30 -3.71 -10.28
CA ARG A 283 5.34 -2.93 -9.59
C ARG A 283 5.48 -3.32 -8.12
N ASN A 284 4.36 -3.56 -7.44
CA ASN A 284 4.32 -3.76 -5.99
C ASN A 284 4.33 -5.24 -5.57
N LYS A 285 4.43 -6.18 -6.52
CA LYS A 285 4.53 -7.63 -6.24
C LYS A 285 5.76 -8.00 -5.42
N LYS A 286 6.82 -7.18 -5.48
CA LYS A 286 8.08 -7.44 -4.77
C LYS A 286 8.02 -7.18 -3.26
N GLY A 287 6.94 -6.62 -2.71
CA GLY A 287 6.78 -6.48 -1.25
C GLY A 287 6.52 -7.81 -0.52
N ILE A 288 6.03 -8.82 -1.24
CA ILE A 288 5.64 -10.11 -0.67
C ILE A 288 6.88 -10.91 -0.24
N ASN A 289 6.79 -11.54 0.94
CA ASN A 289 7.87 -12.32 1.56
C ASN A 289 9.15 -11.52 1.83
N LEU A 290 9.03 -10.22 2.10
CA LEU A 290 10.19 -9.38 2.42
C LEU A 290 10.95 -9.86 3.65
N ILE A 291 10.27 -10.47 4.63
CA ILE A 291 10.92 -11.07 5.80
C ILE A 291 12.01 -12.08 5.43
N ASN A 292 11.87 -12.74 4.27
CA ASN A 292 12.81 -13.73 3.73
C ASN A 292 13.88 -13.14 2.80
N ARG A 293 13.91 -11.81 2.60
CA ARG A 293 14.90 -11.12 1.75
C ARG A 293 15.84 -10.31 2.62
N PHE A 294 17.13 -10.39 2.34
CA PHE A 294 18.14 -9.75 3.17
C PHE A 294 18.57 -8.41 2.61
N PHE A 295 18.49 -7.39 3.45
CA PHE A 295 19.14 -6.09 3.25
C PHE A 295 20.20 -5.98 4.35
N THR A 296 21.47 -5.88 3.96
CA THR A 296 22.63 -6.04 4.88
C THR A 296 22.59 -5.14 6.11
N ASP A 297 21.95 -3.96 6.01
CA ASP A 297 21.93 -2.96 7.08
C ASP A 297 20.63 -3.01 7.92
N PHE A 298 19.60 -3.71 7.44
CA PHE A 298 18.30 -3.83 8.12
C PHE A 298 18.14 -5.15 8.90
N ASP A 299 18.96 -6.15 8.58
CA ASP A 299 18.83 -7.52 9.05
C ASP A 299 20.05 -7.97 9.90
N THR A 300 20.35 -7.27 10.98
CA THR A 300 21.45 -7.59 11.90
C THR A 300 21.36 -9.00 12.52
N LEU A 301 20.13 -9.52 12.70
CA LEU A 301 19.88 -10.88 13.17
C LEU A 301 20.19 -11.97 12.12
N ALA A 302 20.11 -11.64 10.83
CA ALA A 302 20.41 -12.58 9.75
C ALA A 302 21.93 -12.85 9.62
N LEU A 303 22.75 -11.91 10.06
CA LEU A 303 24.21 -12.04 10.14
C LEU A 303 24.67 -13.02 11.23
N ASN A 304 23.76 -13.61 12.01
CA ASN A 304 24.05 -14.75 12.90
C ASN A 304 23.76 -16.11 12.21
N ARG A 305 23.15 -16.11 11.03
CA ARG A 305 22.77 -17.32 10.26
C ARG A 305 23.61 -17.52 8.99
N LEU A 306 24.54 -16.60 8.71
CA LEU A 306 25.57 -16.68 7.66
C LEU A 306 26.92 -16.89 8.33
#